data_AF-A0A5N4CBI5-F1
#
_entry.id   AF-A0A5N4CBI5-F1
#
_cell.length_a   1.000
_cell.length_b   1.000
_cell.length_c   1.000
_cell.angle_alpha   90.00
_cell.angle_beta   90.00
_cell.angle_gamma   90.00
#
_symmetry.space_group_name_H-M   'P 1'
#
loop_
_entity.id
_entity.type
_entity.pdbx_description
1 polymer ?
#
loop_
_entity_poly.entity_id
_entity_poly.type
_entity_poly.pdbx_seq_one_letter_code
_entity_poly.pdbx_strand_id
1 'polypeptide(L)'
;MEDSPTMVKVDQGGNQSSPRQARRCLPKALGYVTGDMKELANWLKDKPKMLQFVNWVLRGISQVVFVSNPISGILILVGLLVQNPWWALNGCVGAVVSTLAALLLSQDRSAIAAGLQGYNATLVGILMAVFSDKGNYFWWLLLPVSLMSMTW
;
A
#
# COMPACT_ATOMS: atom_id res chain seq x y z
N MET A 1 -64.36 29.13 7.61
CA MET A 1 -63.84 28.22 6.58
C MET A 1 -63.80 29.01 5.28
N GLU A 2 -62.92 30.01 5.23
CA GLU A 2 -61.53 29.94 4.72
C GLU A 2 -61.54 30.26 3.21
N ASP A 3 -61.38 31.53 2.84
CA ASP A 3 -60.14 32.29 2.60
C ASP A 3 -59.61 32.14 1.16
N SER A 4 -59.68 33.29 0.49
CA SER A 4 -58.78 33.82 -0.53
C SER A 4 -58.79 33.36 -2.00
N PRO A 5 -58.68 34.37 -2.90
CA PRO A 5 -58.70 34.22 -4.35
C PRO A 5 -57.30 33.94 -4.93
N THR A 6 -57.32 33.41 -6.16
CA THR A 6 -56.32 33.54 -7.23
C THR A 6 -55.00 34.24 -6.88
N MET A 7 -53.94 33.46 -6.71
CA MET A 7 -52.56 33.97 -6.79
C MET A 7 -51.97 33.65 -8.16
N VAL A 8 -51.47 34.72 -8.77
CA VAL A 8 -51.00 34.87 -10.14
C VAL A 8 -49.80 33.98 -10.46
N LYS A 9 -49.84 33.39 -11.67
CA LYS A 9 -48.76 32.67 -12.33
C LYS A 9 -47.64 33.66 -12.69
N VAL A 10 -46.46 33.53 -12.06
CA VAL A 10 -45.24 34.20 -12.51
C VAL A 10 -44.34 33.16 -13.15
N ASP A 11 -44.22 33.26 -14.46
CA ASP A 11 -43.29 32.53 -15.31
C ASP A 11 -41.91 33.17 -15.14
N GLN A 12 -40.90 32.39 -14.75
CA GLN A 12 -39.50 32.84 -14.85
C GLN A 12 -38.63 31.66 -15.30
N GLY A 13 -38.64 31.46 -16.62
CA GLY A 13 -37.55 30.78 -17.30
C GLY A 13 -36.24 31.56 -17.12
N GLY A 14 -35.13 30.82 -17.09
CA GLY A 14 -33.81 31.39 -17.35
C GLY A 14 -32.73 30.99 -16.35
N ASN A 15 -31.99 29.94 -16.71
CA ASN A 15 -30.55 29.83 -16.51
C ASN A 15 -30.04 29.51 -15.08
N GLN A 16 -30.20 28.25 -14.66
CA GLN A 16 -29.32 27.65 -13.65
C GLN A 16 -27.99 27.21 -14.30
N SER A 17 -27.07 28.14 -14.51
CA SER A 17 -25.66 27.81 -14.72
C SER A 17 -25.06 27.35 -13.38
N SER A 18 -25.13 26.04 -13.12
CA SER A 18 -24.58 25.40 -11.92
C SER A 18 -23.17 24.88 -12.18
N PRO A 19 -22.10 25.48 -11.61
CA PRO A 19 -20.76 24.92 -11.64
C PRO A 19 -20.61 23.87 -10.53
N ARG A 20 -21.35 22.76 -10.61
CA ARG A 20 -21.34 21.71 -9.55
C ARG A 20 -20.99 20.29 -10.01
N GLN A 21 -20.59 20.10 -11.27
CA GLN A 21 -20.34 18.75 -11.80
C GLN A 21 -18.87 18.27 -11.68
N ALA A 22 -17.91 19.18 -11.46
CA ALA A 22 -16.48 18.83 -11.42
C ALA A 22 -15.97 18.24 -10.10
N ARG A 23 -16.75 18.26 -9.00
CA ARG A 23 -16.30 17.81 -7.67
C ARG A 23 -16.68 16.37 -7.28
N ARG A 24 -17.37 15.60 -8.14
CA ARG A 24 -17.89 14.26 -7.79
C ARG A 24 -17.10 13.06 -8.31
N CYS A 25 -16.10 13.25 -9.19
CA CYS A 25 -15.28 12.12 -9.68
C CYS A 25 -14.12 11.76 -8.74
N LEU A 26 -13.59 12.72 -7.98
CA LEU A 26 -12.51 12.50 -7.00
C LEU A 26 -12.86 11.53 -5.84
N PRO A 27 -14.05 11.53 -5.22
CA PRO A 27 -14.29 10.69 -4.04
C PRO A 27 -14.37 9.17 -4.32
N LYS A 28 -14.71 8.73 -5.55
CA LYS A 28 -14.81 7.30 -5.86
C LYS A 28 -13.45 6.64 -6.08
N ALA A 29 -12.56 7.29 -6.83
CA ALA A 29 -11.20 6.81 -7.02
C ALA A 29 -10.40 6.87 -5.69
N LEU A 30 -10.63 7.91 -4.89
CA LEU A 30 -10.04 8.02 -3.56
C LEU A 30 -10.54 6.92 -2.62
N GLY A 31 -11.83 6.56 -2.68
CA GLY A 31 -12.37 5.42 -1.93
C GLY A 31 -11.79 4.07 -2.35
N TYR A 32 -11.54 3.89 -3.65
CA TYR A 32 -10.85 2.71 -4.20
C TYR A 32 -9.40 2.60 -3.69
N VAL A 33 -8.74 3.76 -3.52
CA VAL A 33 -7.34 3.86 -3.05
C VAL A 33 -7.21 3.81 -1.53
N THR A 34 -8.24 4.21 -0.77
CA THR A 34 -8.16 4.41 0.69
C THR A 34 -8.52 3.16 1.52
N GLY A 35 -9.15 2.15 0.92
CA GLY A 35 -9.47 0.88 1.62
C GLY A 35 -8.31 -0.14 1.64
N ASP A 36 -8.52 -1.32 2.26
CA ASP A 36 -7.62 -2.50 2.28
C ASP A 36 -7.32 -3.07 0.86
N MET A 37 -7.85 -2.43 -0.19
CA MET A 37 -7.70 -2.82 -1.59
C MET A 37 -8.00 -4.32 -1.82
N LYS A 38 -9.07 -4.82 -1.19
CA LYS A 38 -9.53 -6.21 -1.37
C LYS A 38 -9.86 -6.49 -2.84
N GLU A 39 -10.37 -5.51 -3.59
CA GLU A 39 -10.59 -5.62 -5.03
C GLU A 39 -9.29 -5.75 -5.84
N LEU A 40 -8.23 -4.99 -5.51
CA LEU A 40 -6.93 -5.15 -6.17
C LEU A 40 -6.34 -6.53 -5.85
N ALA A 41 -6.44 -6.98 -4.60
CA ALA A 41 -5.99 -8.30 -4.18
C ALA A 41 -6.77 -9.42 -4.89
N ASN A 42 -8.08 -9.26 -5.08
CA ASN A 42 -8.91 -10.20 -5.84
C ASN A 42 -8.56 -10.18 -7.34
N TRP A 43 -8.37 -9.00 -7.94
CA TRP A 43 -7.96 -8.87 -9.34
C TRP A 43 -6.56 -9.42 -9.61
N LEU A 44 -5.66 -9.34 -8.63
CA LEU A 44 -4.33 -9.96 -8.69
C LEU A 44 -4.36 -11.48 -8.52
N LYS A 45 -5.43 -12.04 -7.96
CA LYS A 45 -5.56 -13.49 -7.77
C LYS A 45 -5.62 -14.24 -9.10
N ASP A 46 -6.15 -13.59 -10.14
CA ASP A 46 -6.24 -14.09 -11.52
C ASP A 46 -4.97 -13.82 -12.35
N LYS A 47 -3.95 -13.17 -11.76
CA LYS A 47 -2.69 -12.78 -12.41
C LYS A 47 -1.56 -13.78 -12.10
N PRO A 48 -0.44 -13.74 -12.84
CA PRO A 48 0.70 -14.62 -12.58
C PRO A 48 1.19 -14.55 -11.13
N LYS A 49 1.70 -15.67 -10.62
CA LYS A 49 2.20 -15.82 -9.23
C LYS A 49 3.23 -14.74 -8.84
N MET A 50 3.99 -14.22 -9.82
CA MET A 50 4.93 -13.11 -9.62
C MET A 50 4.24 -11.83 -9.14
N LEU A 51 3.07 -11.47 -9.72
CA LEU A 51 2.31 -10.31 -9.27
C LEU A 51 1.76 -10.50 -7.86
N GLN A 52 1.30 -11.71 -7.55
CA GLN A 52 0.83 -12.05 -6.21
C GLN A 52 1.96 -11.91 -5.18
N PHE A 53 3.15 -12.38 -5.51
CA PHE A 53 4.33 -12.24 -4.68
C PHE A 53 4.70 -10.77 -4.44
N VAL A 54 4.76 -9.96 -5.50
CA VAL A 54 5.03 -8.51 -5.40
C VAL A 54 3.99 -7.84 -4.49
N ASN A 55 2.71 -8.19 -4.63
CA ASN A 55 1.66 -7.64 -3.78
C ASN A 55 1.79 -8.05 -2.31
N TRP A 56 2.20 -9.27 -2.01
CA TRP A 56 2.51 -9.70 -0.63
C TRP A 56 3.67 -8.91 -0.05
N VAL A 57 4.73 -8.69 -0.83
CA VAL A 57 5.88 -7.88 -0.42
C VAL A 57 5.47 -6.42 -0.18
N LEU A 58 4.73 -5.81 -1.10
CA LEU A 58 4.24 -4.43 -0.95
C LEU A 58 3.32 -4.28 0.27
N ARG A 59 2.45 -5.26 0.54
CA ARG A 59 1.62 -5.30 1.75
C ARG A 59 2.46 -5.47 3.02
N GLY A 60 3.51 -6.27 2.98
CA GLY A 60 4.46 -6.39 4.09
C GLY A 60 5.15 -5.07 4.40
N ILE A 61 5.57 -4.33 3.37
CA ILE A 61 6.17 -2.99 3.51
C ILE A 61 5.15 -1.99 4.10
N SER A 62 3.91 -2.00 3.63
CA SER A 62 2.86 -1.10 4.16
C SER A 62 2.45 -1.43 5.59
N GLN A 63 2.57 -2.70 6.00
CA GLN A 63 2.21 -3.11 7.35
C GLN A 63 3.16 -2.58 8.41
N VAL A 64 4.33 -2.05 8.03
CA VAL A 64 5.22 -1.32 8.96
C VAL A 64 4.50 -0.15 9.64
N VAL A 65 3.53 0.47 8.96
CA VAL A 65 2.65 1.52 9.53
C VAL A 65 1.25 1.01 9.88
N PHE A 66 1.10 -0.31 10.07
CA PHE A 66 -0.17 -0.99 10.34
C PHE A 66 -1.23 -0.85 9.22
N VAL A 67 -0.78 -0.62 7.98
CA VAL A 67 -1.67 -0.50 6.82
C VAL A 67 -1.52 -1.74 5.91
N SER A 68 -2.63 -2.42 5.60
CA SER A 68 -2.66 -3.55 4.65
C SER A 68 -3.06 -3.05 3.24
N ASN A 69 -2.26 -2.14 2.69
CA ASN A 69 -2.54 -1.54 1.37
C ASN A 69 -1.27 -1.48 0.51
N PRO A 70 -1.22 -2.19 -0.63
CA PRO A 70 -0.03 -2.23 -1.48
C PRO A 70 0.34 -0.85 -2.06
N ILE A 71 -0.61 0.06 -2.26
CA ILE A 71 -0.32 1.44 -2.69
C ILE A 71 0.42 2.21 -1.60
N SER A 72 0.03 2.03 -0.34
CA SER A 72 0.75 2.61 0.79
C SER A 72 2.18 2.07 0.85
N GLY A 73 2.38 0.79 0.53
CA GLY A 73 3.70 0.16 0.44
C GLY A 73 4.58 0.78 -0.64
N ILE A 74 4.01 1.07 -1.82
CA ILE A 74 4.72 1.80 -2.89
C ILE A 74 5.09 3.20 -2.41
N LEU A 75 4.16 3.91 -1.77
CA LEU A 75 4.41 5.28 -1.30
C LEU A 75 5.53 5.32 -0.24
N ILE A 76 5.55 4.35 0.67
CA ILE A 76 6.62 4.16 1.66
C ILE A 76 7.93 3.85 0.94
N LEU A 77 7.93 2.93 -0.03
CA LEU A 77 9.12 2.57 -0.79
C LEU A 77 9.71 3.77 -1.55
N VAL A 78 8.84 4.60 -2.15
CA VAL A 78 9.25 5.86 -2.80
C VAL A 78 9.83 6.83 -1.77
N GLY A 79 9.22 6.97 -0.60
CA GLY A 79 9.75 7.79 0.49
C GLY A 79 11.14 7.31 0.93
N LEU A 80 11.34 6.00 1.05
CA LEU A 80 12.65 5.42 1.36
C LEU A 80 13.68 5.63 0.23
N LEU A 81 13.26 5.52 -1.04
CA LEU A 81 14.13 5.78 -2.19
C LEU A 81 14.61 7.23 -2.22
N VAL A 82 13.73 8.19 -1.89
CA VAL A 82 14.09 9.62 -1.78
C VAL A 82 15.05 9.86 -0.62
N GLN A 83 14.87 9.16 0.50
CA GLN A 83 15.75 9.26 1.66
C GLN A 83 17.14 8.67 1.39
N ASN A 84 17.19 7.39 1.02
CA ASN A 84 18.41 6.71 0.61
C ASN A 84 18.04 5.41 -0.15
N PRO A 85 18.41 5.28 -1.43
CA PRO A 85 18.10 4.08 -2.22
C PRO A 85 18.72 2.80 -1.65
N TRP A 86 19.83 2.91 -0.90
CA TRP A 86 20.45 1.78 -0.21
C TRP A 86 19.56 1.22 0.91
N TRP A 87 18.88 2.09 1.66
CA TRP A 87 17.96 1.67 2.72
C TRP A 87 16.71 1.02 2.14
N ALA A 88 16.18 1.60 1.06
CA ALA A 88 15.06 1.02 0.31
C ALA A 88 15.40 -0.39 -0.20
N LEU A 89 16.60 -0.57 -0.76
CA LEU A 89 17.06 -1.87 -1.26
C LEU A 89 17.15 -2.91 -0.14
N ASN A 90 17.78 -2.58 1.00
CA ASN A 90 17.93 -3.52 2.11
C ASN A 90 16.57 -3.88 2.75
N GLY A 91 15.68 -2.91 2.92
CA GLY A 91 14.32 -3.16 3.38
C GLY A 91 13.55 -4.06 2.42
N CYS A 92 13.65 -3.81 1.11
CA CYS A 92 12.99 -4.61 0.08
C CYS A 92 13.55 -6.04 0.03
N VAL A 93 14.87 -6.21 0.12
CA VAL A 93 15.51 -7.53 0.20
C VAL A 93 15.05 -8.29 1.44
N GLY A 94 15.00 -7.66 2.61
CA GLY A 94 14.45 -8.28 3.83
C GLY A 94 13.01 -8.75 3.65
N ALA A 95 12.16 -7.90 3.08
CA ALA A 95 10.76 -8.22 2.79
C ALA A 95 10.62 -9.42 1.84
N VAL A 96 11.40 -9.45 0.76
CA VAL A 96 11.43 -10.53 -0.23
C VAL A 96 11.92 -11.84 0.40
N VAL A 97 13.02 -11.79 1.16
CA VAL A 97 13.62 -12.98 1.79
C VAL A 97 12.68 -13.57 2.83
N SER A 98 12.08 -12.76 3.71
CA SER A 98 11.10 -13.28 4.69
C SER A 98 9.85 -13.81 4.00
N THR A 99 9.32 -13.13 2.98
CA THR A 99 8.16 -13.66 2.23
C THR A 99 8.48 -15.00 1.54
N LEU A 100 9.70 -15.15 1.01
CA LEU A 100 10.17 -16.40 0.43
C LEU A 100 10.40 -17.49 1.49
N ALA A 101 10.94 -17.13 2.66
CA ALA A 101 11.10 -18.02 3.80
C ALA A 101 9.75 -18.52 4.29
N ALA A 102 8.76 -17.64 4.46
CA ALA A 102 7.39 -18.00 4.82
C ALA A 102 6.76 -18.99 3.83
N LEU A 103 7.05 -18.82 2.53
CA LEU A 103 6.63 -19.75 1.48
C LEU A 103 7.31 -21.11 1.57
N LEU A 104 8.62 -21.14 1.88
CA LEU A 104 9.39 -22.36 2.10
C LEU A 104 8.91 -23.13 3.34
N LEU A 105 8.63 -22.41 4.43
CA LEU A 105 8.11 -22.94 5.69
C LEU A 105 6.63 -23.36 5.63
N SER A 106 5.99 -23.23 4.46
CA SER A 106 4.57 -23.55 4.26
C SER A 106 3.64 -22.90 5.30
N GLN A 107 3.96 -21.66 5.70
CA GLN A 107 3.14 -20.87 6.61
C GLN A 107 1.77 -20.56 5.99
N ASP A 108 0.80 -20.21 6.84
CA ASP A 108 -0.57 -19.96 6.42
C ASP A 108 -0.61 -18.90 5.30
N ARG A 109 -1.16 -19.30 4.15
CA ARG A 109 -1.27 -18.45 2.95
C ARG A 109 -2.03 -17.15 3.25
N SER A 110 -2.94 -17.19 4.21
CA SER A 110 -3.72 -16.02 4.64
C SER A 110 -2.83 -14.97 5.33
N ALA A 111 -1.94 -15.42 6.23
CA ALA A 111 -1.01 -14.56 6.94
C ALA A 111 0.04 -13.95 5.99
N ILE A 112 0.54 -14.74 5.04
CA ILE A 112 1.45 -14.25 3.98
C ILE A 112 0.74 -13.21 3.11
N ALA A 113 -0.51 -13.46 2.73
CA ALA A 113 -1.29 -12.55 1.89
C ALA A 113 -1.64 -11.21 2.58
N ALA A 114 -1.66 -11.20 3.91
CA ALA A 114 -1.82 -10.00 4.72
C ALA A 114 -0.51 -9.21 4.89
N GLY A 115 0.65 -9.79 4.54
CA GLY A 115 1.97 -9.15 4.71
C GLY A 115 2.59 -9.33 6.11
N LEU A 116 1.96 -10.13 6.98
CA LEU A 116 2.32 -10.22 8.42
C LEU A 116 3.73 -10.71 8.68
N GLN A 117 4.28 -11.51 7.77
CA GLN A 117 5.64 -12.02 7.88
C GLN A 117 6.69 -10.99 7.39
N GLY A 118 6.37 -10.21 6.36
CA GLY A 118 7.36 -9.36 5.69
C GLY A 118 7.73 -8.06 6.42
N TYR A 119 6.87 -7.53 7.30
CA TYR A 119 7.07 -6.19 7.88
C TYR A 119 8.26 -6.16 8.86
N ASN A 120 8.43 -7.20 9.68
CA ASN A 120 9.55 -7.29 10.64
C ASN A 120 10.88 -7.33 9.91
N ALA A 121 10.99 -8.18 8.89
CA ALA A 121 12.18 -8.28 8.07
C ALA A 121 12.48 -6.98 7.30
N THR A 122 11.44 -6.26 6.86
CA THR A 122 11.59 -4.93 6.24
C THR A 122 12.24 -3.94 7.21
N LEU A 123 11.74 -3.86 8.44
CA LEU A 123 12.31 -2.99 9.48
C LEU A 123 13.75 -3.37 9.81
N VAL A 124 14.04 -4.66 9.99
CA VAL A 124 15.38 -5.16 10.25
C VAL A 124 16.35 -4.78 9.12
N GLY A 125 15.95 -4.98 7.85
CA GLY A 125 16.75 -4.61 6.69
C GLY A 125 17.07 -3.12 6.64
N ILE A 126 16.06 -2.27 6.89
CA ILE A 126 16.26 -0.81 6.95
C ILE A 126 17.19 -0.43 8.10
N LEU A 127 16.93 -0.91 9.33
CA LEU A 127 17.74 -0.58 10.50
C LEU A 127 19.18 -1.05 10.36
N MET A 128 19.41 -2.25 9.83
CA MET A 128 20.75 -2.74 9.51
C MET A 128 21.47 -1.77 8.56
N ALA A 129 20.80 -1.28 7.52
CA ALA A 129 21.38 -0.34 6.57
C ALA A 129 21.61 1.06 7.16
N VAL A 130 20.74 1.50 8.08
CA VAL A 130 20.85 2.79 8.79
C VAL A 130 21.99 2.78 9.80
N PHE A 131 22.13 1.72 10.59
CA PHE A 131 23.16 1.59 11.63
C PHE A 131 24.48 1.02 11.11
N SER A 132 24.60 0.73 9.81
CA SER A 132 25.86 0.25 9.24
C SER A 132 26.87 1.39 9.09
N ASP A 133 27.92 1.34 9.90
CA ASP A 133 29.04 2.30 9.85
C ASP A 133 29.94 2.09 8.61
N LYS A 134 29.69 1.05 7.81
CA LYS A 134 30.46 0.71 6.60
C LYS A 134 30.07 1.54 5.36
N GLY A 135 29.11 2.45 5.48
CA GLY A 135 28.63 3.30 4.39
C GLY A 135 27.67 2.60 3.44
N ASN A 136 27.28 3.32 2.37
CA ASN A 136 26.35 2.83 1.36
C ASN A 136 27.02 1.75 0.48
N TYR A 137 26.29 0.70 0.10
CA TYR A 137 26.72 -0.42 -0.76
C TYR A 137 27.63 -1.50 -0.15
N PHE A 138 27.62 -1.68 1.17
CA PHE A 138 28.26 -2.83 1.80
C PHE A 138 27.47 -4.13 1.55
N TRP A 139 27.73 -4.81 0.42
CA TRP A 139 27.02 -6.03 -0.01
C TRP A 139 27.03 -7.17 1.03
N TRP A 140 28.06 -7.24 1.88
CA TRP A 140 28.11 -8.23 2.94
C TRP A 140 27.02 -8.05 3.99
N LEU A 141 26.38 -6.88 4.06
CA LEU A 141 25.23 -6.61 4.94
C LEU A 141 24.00 -7.44 4.56
N LEU A 142 23.90 -7.88 3.31
CA LEU A 142 22.78 -8.72 2.86
C LEU A 142 22.80 -10.10 3.52
N LEU A 143 23.98 -10.62 3.89
CA LEU A 143 24.09 -11.91 4.60
C LEU A 143 23.39 -11.88 5.97
N PRO A 144 23.74 -10.99 6.92
CA PRO A 144 23.05 -10.91 8.20
C PRO A 144 21.57 -10.52 8.05
N VAL A 145 21.22 -9.65 7.08
CA VAL A 145 19.82 -9.32 6.79
C VAL A 145 19.04 -10.56 6.36
N SER A 146 19.61 -11.39 5.48
CA SER A 146 18.95 -12.62 5.01
C SER A 146 18.79 -13.66 6.11
N LEU A 147 19.82 -13.86 6.94
CA LEU A 147 19.79 -14.79 8.08
C LEU A 147 18.73 -14.36 9.11
N MET A 148 18.68 -13.07 9.44
CA MET A 148 17.74 -12.54 10.42
C MET A 148 16.31 -12.43 9.87
N SER A 149 16.15 -12.33 8.56
CA SER A 149 14.83 -12.37 7.90
C SER A 149 14.23 -13.78 7.83
N MET A 150 15.04 -14.84 7.97
CA MET A 150 14.54 -16.22 7.99
C MET A 150 13.91 -16.61 9.32
N THR A 151 14.18 -15.86 10.40
CA THR A 151 13.71 -16.21 11.75
C THR A 151 12.32 -15.67 12.09
N TRP A 152 11.70 -14.84 11.23
CA TRP A 152 10.43 -14.15 11.49
C TRP A 152 9.45 -14.21 10.32
#